data_AF-A0AAN8YTX7-F1
#
_entry.id   AF-A0AAN8YTX7-F1
#
_cell.length_a   1.000
_cell.length_b   1.000
_cell.length_c   1.000
_cell.angle_alpha   90.00
_cell.angle_beta   90.00
_cell.angle_gamma   90.00
#
_symmetry.space_group_name_H-M   'P 1'
#
loop_
_entity.id
_entity.type
_entity.pdbx_description
1 polymer ?
#
loop_
_entity_poly.entity_id
_entity_poly.type
_entity_poly.pdbx_seq_one_letter_code
_entity_poly.pdbx_strand_id
1 'polypeptide(L)'
;MEKITLSLFLFLFNIFIFTFVGTVDGASAQPRANKFVESQCRRTRYPKLCAESLSNYITTTSEPQKLAHAALKVSLIKAIYTRTYVKNVCKQLEKTKAKDYQVVKDCLDQISDGVNLLFNSVEELQHLSLDKESEFVWHRSNVQTWLSTVLTDAFTCMDGMSSYKFGGYKVKATIKAKVLNVAQVTSNALALFNGYAVRHKASHHSNSGKINKH
;
A
#
# COMPACT_ATOMS: atom_id res chain seq x y z
N MET A 1 52.63 2.52 -17.82
CA MET A 1 52.41 1.81 -16.55
C MET A 1 51.01 2.07 -15.99
N GLU A 2 50.53 3.32 -15.97
CA GLU A 2 49.16 3.70 -15.51
C GLU A 2 47.98 2.90 -16.09
N LYS A 3 47.99 2.60 -17.40
CA LYS A 3 46.90 1.85 -18.06
C LYS A 3 46.79 0.39 -17.60
N ILE A 4 47.91 -0.21 -17.19
CA ILE A 4 47.96 -1.60 -16.72
C ILE A 4 47.41 -1.68 -15.29
N THR A 5 47.70 -0.67 -14.47
CA THR A 5 47.18 -0.55 -13.10
C THR A 5 45.65 -0.39 -13.08
N LEU A 6 45.09 0.40 -14.00
CA LEU A 6 43.64 0.62 -14.08
C LEU A 6 42.87 -0.64 -14.52
N SER A 7 43.44 -1.41 -15.45
CA SER A 7 42.87 -2.68 -15.92
C SER A 7 42.85 -3.75 -14.82
N LEU A 8 43.93 -3.83 -14.03
CA LEU A 8 44.01 -4.72 -12.87
C LEU A 8 42.99 -4.33 -11.79
N PHE A 9 42.78 -3.03 -11.56
CA PHE A 9 41.78 -2.55 -10.59
C PHE A 9 40.35 -2.91 -11.00
N LEU A 10 40.00 -2.77 -12.28
CA LEU A 10 38.68 -3.15 -12.79
C LEU A 10 38.45 -4.67 -12.74
N PHE A 11 39.49 -5.46 -12.98
CA PHE A 11 39.39 -6.92 -12.91
C PHE A 11 39.20 -7.41 -11.46
N LEU A 12 39.92 -6.82 -10.50
CA LEU A 12 39.78 -7.13 -9.07
C LEU A 12 38.41 -6.70 -8.52
N PHE A 13 37.85 -5.58 -9.00
CA PHE A 13 36.52 -5.13 -8.60
C PHE A 13 35.41 -6.08 -9.07
N ASN A 14 35.54 -6.68 -10.27
CA ASN A 14 34.59 -7.67 -10.77
C ASN A 14 34.67 -9.01 -10.03
N ILE A 15 35.87 -9.44 -9.62
CA ILE A 15 36.06 -10.63 -8.79
C ILE A 15 35.41 -10.44 -7.41
N PHE A 16 35.54 -9.24 -6.82
CA PHE A 16 34.94 -8.93 -5.52
C PHE A 16 33.39 -8.95 -5.56
N ILE A 17 32.78 -8.49 -6.65
CA ILE A 17 31.32 -8.58 -6.87
C ILE A 17 30.87 -10.05 -7.01
N PHE A 18 31.66 -10.90 -7.68
CA PHE A 18 31.31 -12.31 -7.86
C PHE A 18 31.47 -13.16 -6.60
N THR A 19 32.36 -12.79 -5.67
CA THR A 19 32.54 -13.50 -4.39
C THR A 19 31.48 -13.17 -3.32
N PHE A 20 30.60 -12.20 -3.56
CA PHE A 20 29.47 -11.90 -2.67
C PHE A 20 28.14 -12.52 -3.13
N VAL A 21 28.20 -13.64 -3.85
CA VAL A 21 27.07 -14.57 -3.92
C VAL A 21 27.29 -15.63 -2.86
N GLY A 22 27.08 -15.24 -1.61
CA GLY A 22 26.85 -16.21 -0.55
C GLY A 22 25.64 -17.07 -0.94
N THR A 23 25.75 -18.37 -0.75
CA THR A 23 24.65 -19.32 -0.89
C THR A 23 23.51 -18.89 0.03
N VAL A 24 22.52 -18.20 -0.52
CA VAL A 24 21.21 -18.06 0.13
C VAL A 24 20.53 -19.42 0.05
N ASP A 25 20.56 -20.17 1.13
CA ASP A 25 19.62 -21.27 1.38
C ASP A 25 18.20 -20.69 1.54
N GLY A 26 17.64 -20.19 0.42
CA GLY A 26 16.34 -19.52 0.36
C GLY A 26 15.15 -20.47 0.24
N ALA A 27 15.38 -21.76 -0.01
CA ALA A 27 14.29 -22.69 -0.31
C ALA A 27 13.42 -23.06 0.92
N SER A 28 13.94 -22.95 2.16
CA SER A 28 13.17 -23.35 3.35
C SER A 28 12.46 -22.19 4.09
N ALA A 29 12.98 -20.97 3.98
CA ALA A 29 12.43 -19.78 4.64
C ALA A 29 11.29 -19.12 3.84
N GLN A 30 11.41 -19.11 2.52
CA GLN A 30 10.44 -18.48 1.62
C GLN A 30 9.04 -19.14 1.63
N PRO A 31 8.92 -20.49 1.68
CA PRO A 31 7.61 -21.14 1.83
C PRO A 31 6.92 -20.84 3.16
N ARG A 32 7.69 -20.65 4.24
CA ARG A 32 7.15 -20.31 5.57
C ARG A 32 6.69 -18.86 5.65
N ALA A 33 7.44 -17.92 5.07
CA ALA A 33 7.05 -16.53 4.95
C ALA A 33 5.74 -16.38 4.16
N ASN A 34 5.60 -17.09 3.05
CA ASN A 34 4.37 -17.09 2.24
C ASN A 34 3.16 -17.59 3.04
N LYS A 35 3.28 -18.72 3.74
CA LYS A 35 2.21 -19.24 4.62
C LYS A 35 1.84 -18.27 5.75
N PHE A 36 2.82 -17.58 6.32
CA PHE A 36 2.57 -16.55 7.32
C PHE A 36 1.76 -15.39 6.73
N VAL A 37 2.17 -14.83 5.59
CA VAL A 37 1.43 -13.75 4.91
C VAL A 37 -0.01 -14.17 4.59
N GLU A 38 -0.18 -15.36 4.00
CA GLU A 38 -1.49 -15.93 3.69
C GLU A 38 -2.38 -16.01 4.94
N SER A 39 -1.82 -16.44 6.08
CA SER A 39 -2.56 -16.51 7.34
C SER A 39 -3.06 -15.15 7.81
N GLN A 40 -2.25 -14.09 7.66
CA GLN A 40 -2.64 -12.74 8.04
C GLN A 40 -3.68 -12.15 7.08
N CYS A 41 -3.59 -12.48 5.80
CA CYS A 41 -4.50 -12.03 4.75
C CYS A 41 -5.83 -12.80 4.69
N ARG A 42 -5.96 -13.93 5.41
CA ARG A 42 -7.12 -14.84 5.31
C ARG A 42 -8.47 -14.16 5.54
N ARG A 43 -8.54 -13.16 6.41
CA ARG A 43 -9.79 -12.46 6.75
C ARG A 43 -10.02 -11.17 5.95
N THR A 44 -9.15 -10.83 5.01
CA THR A 44 -9.35 -9.65 4.17
C THR A 44 -10.35 -9.94 3.06
N ARG A 45 -10.90 -8.89 2.44
CA ARG A 45 -11.86 -9.04 1.34
C ARG A 45 -11.22 -9.63 0.09
N TYR A 46 -9.92 -9.36 -0.13
CA TYR A 46 -9.16 -9.87 -1.27
C TYR A 46 -7.89 -10.60 -0.80
N PRO A 47 -8.00 -11.84 -0.25
CA PRO A 47 -6.89 -12.53 0.42
C PRO A 47 -5.70 -12.80 -0.49
N LYS A 48 -5.94 -13.24 -1.73
CA LYS A 48 -4.89 -13.52 -2.71
C LYS A 48 -4.09 -12.26 -3.05
N LEU A 49 -4.79 -11.17 -3.38
CA LEU A 49 -4.17 -9.88 -3.67
C LEU A 49 -3.41 -9.33 -2.46
N CYS A 50 -3.95 -9.51 -1.25
CA CYS A 50 -3.27 -9.15 -0.01
C CYS A 50 -1.93 -9.89 0.11
N ALA A 51 -1.93 -11.21 -0.07
CA ALA A 51 -0.73 -12.01 0.07
C ALA A 51 0.32 -11.66 -0.98
N GLU A 52 -0.09 -11.56 -2.24
CA GLU A 52 0.79 -11.15 -3.35
C GLU A 52 1.37 -9.75 -3.15
N SER A 53 0.58 -8.81 -2.61
CA SER A 53 1.03 -7.43 -2.43
C SER A 53 1.96 -7.26 -1.22
N LEU A 54 1.95 -8.20 -0.27
CA LEU A 54 2.69 -8.10 0.99
C LEU A 54 3.88 -9.04 1.09
N SER A 55 4.00 -10.04 0.20
CA SER A 55 5.03 -11.10 0.26
C SER A 55 6.46 -10.57 0.38
N ASN A 56 6.74 -9.41 -0.21
CA ASN A 56 8.08 -8.80 -0.22
C ASN A 56 8.31 -7.77 0.89
N TYR A 57 7.29 -7.49 1.72
CA TYR A 57 7.32 -6.43 2.73
C TYR A 57 7.34 -6.97 4.17
N ILE A 58 6.94 -8.23 4.36
CA ILE A 58 6.82 -8.84 5.68
C ILE A 58 7.55 -10.19 5.75
N THR A 59 8.04 -10.49 6.95
CA THR A 59 8.69 -11.76 7.31
C THR A 59 7.82 -12.51 8.32
N THR A 60 8.14 -13.78 8.60
CA THR A 60 7.45 -14.59 9.62
C THR A 60 7.49 -14.01 11.03
N THR A 61 8.39 -13.06 11.28
CA THR A 61 8.59 -12.36 12.56
C THR A 61 7.98 -10.96 12.58
N SER A 62 7.22 -10.58 11.56
CA SER A 62 6.67 -9.22 11.46
C SER A 62 5.49 -9.02 12.41
N GLU A 63 5.59 -8.00 13.25
CA GLU A 63 4.54 -7.58 14.18
C GLU A 63 3.27 -7.11 13.46
N PRO A 64 2.08 -7.24 14.08
CA PRO A 64 0.80 -6.82 13.48
C PRO A 64 0.79 -5.36 13.02
N GLN A 65 1.52 -4.47 13.71
CA GLN A 65 1.64 -3.07 13.31
C GLN A 65 2.42 -2.90 12.01
N LYS A 66 3.55 -3.61 11.87
CA LYS A 66 4.38 -3.59 10.64
C LYS A 66 3.58 -4.08 9.45
N LEU A 67 2.74 -5.09 9.65
CA LEU A 67 1.82 -5.60 8.63
C LEU A 67 0.81 -4.52 8.19
N ALA A 68 0.17 -3.83 9.13
CA ALA A 68 -0.76 -2.74 8.82
C ALA A 68 -0.04 -1.59 8.08
N HIS A 69 1.18 -1.23 8.51
CA HIS A 69 2.01 -0.21 7.86
C HIS A 69 2.37 -0.58 6.42
N ALA A 70 2.77 -1.83 6.19
CA ALA A 70 3.08 -2.34 4.86
C ALA A 70 1.84 -2.27 3.94
N ALA A 71 0.66 -2.64 4.44
CA ALA A 71 -0.58 -2.60 3.66
C ALA A 71 -1.01 -1.16 3.31
N LEU A 72 -0.85 -0.20 4.23
CA LEU A 72 -1.08 1.22 3.97
C LEU A 72 -0.10 1.76 2.91
N LYS A 73 1.19 1.42 3.01
CA LYS A 73 2.21 1.81 2.03
C LYS A 73 1.94 1.23 0.65
N VAL A 74 1.57 -0.04 0.55
CA VAL A 74 1.14 -0.65 -0.73
C VAL A 74 -0.02 0.14 -1.33
N SER A 75 -1.02 0.48 -0.51
CA SER A 75 -2.19 1.24 -0.95
C SER A 75 -1.80 2.63 -1.47
N LEU A 76 -0.95 3.34 -0.72
CA LEU A 76 -0.41 4.64 -1.12
C LEU A 76 0.35 4.56 -2.45
N ILE A 77 1.23 3.56 -2.61
CA ILE A 77 1.99 3.35 -3.84
C ILE A 77 1.05 3.12 -5.03
N LYS A 78 0.03 2.26 -4.88
CA LYS A 78 -0.96 2.01 -5.94
C LYS A 78 -1.75 3.26 -6.29
N ALA A 79 -2.12 4.07 -5.29
CA ALA A 79 -2.82 5.34 -5.51
C ALA A 79 -1.95 6.34 -6.25
N ILE A 80 -0.67 6.48 -5.90
CA ILE A 80 0.29 7.35 -6.60
C ILE A 80 0.46 6.95 -8.07
N TYR A 81 0.64 5.65 -8.35
CA TYR A 81 0.74 5.16 -9.73
C TYR A 81 -0.54 5.41 -10.53
N THR A 82 -1.69 5.23 -9.90
CA THR A 82 -2.99 5.48 -10.52
C THR A 82 -3.18 6.97 -10.81
N ARG A 83 -2.90 7.84 -9.84
CA ARG A 83 -2.93 9.31 -10.00
C ARG A 83 -2.07 9.75 -11.18
N THR A 84 -0.84 9.25 -11.27
CA THR A 84 0.09 9.60 -12.36
C THR A 84 -0.48 9.20 -13.72
N TYR A 85 -1.04 7.98 -13.83
CA TYR A 85 -1.67 7.53 -15.06
C TYR A 85 -2.89 8.41 -15.43
N VAL A 86 -3.81 8.64 -14.50
CA VAL A 86 -5.03 9.43 -14.74
C VAL A 86 -4.67 10.88 -15.08
N LYS A 87 -3.66 11.46 -14.42
CA LYS A 87 -3.14 12.81 -14.72
C LYS A 87 -2.62 12.91 -16.16
N ASN A 88 -1.91 11.89 -16.63
CA ASN A 88 -1.43 11.86 -18.00
C ASN A 88 -2.58 11.76 -19.00
N VAL A 89 -3.59 10.93 -18.74
CA VAL A 89 -4.79 10.87 -19.57
C VAL A 89 -5.51 12.22 -19.60
N CYS A 90 -5.72 12.83 -18.43
CA CYS A 90 -6.35 14.13 -18.27
C CYS A 90 -5.68 15.21 -19.13
N LYS A 91 -4.33 15.28 -19.11
CA LYS A 91 -3.55 16.20 -19.96
C LYS A 91 -3.75 15.97 -21.46
N GLN A 92 -3.91 14.73 -21.91
CA GLN A 92 -4.15 14.44 -23.34
C GLN A 92 -5.56 14.84 -23.77
N LEU A 93 -6.55 14.59 -22.91
CA LEU A 93 -7.94 14.98 -23.16
C LEU A 93 -8.09 16.51 -23.18
N GLU A 94 -7.37 17.21 -22.30
CA GLU A 94 -7.33 18.68 -22.28
C GLU A 94 -6.78 19.24 -23.60
N LYS A 95 -5.62 18.74 -24.04
CA LYS A 95 -4.97 19.17 -25.30
C LYS A 95 -5.86 18.95 -26.53
N THR A 96 -6.63 17.87 -26.53
CA THR A 96 -7.53 17.52 -27.63
C THR A 96 -8.94 18.08 -27.47
N LYS A 97 -9.22 18.83 -26.39
CA LYS A 97 -10.54 19.36 -26.04
C LYS A 97 -11.63 18.26 -26.05
N ALA A 98 -11.26 17.07 -25.58
CA ALA A 98 -12.15 15.92 -25.58
C ALA A 98 -13.31 16.12 -24.58
N LYS A 99 -14.52 15.71 -24.98
CA LYS A 99 -15.74 15.83 -24.16
C LYS A 99 -15.65 15.08 -22.82
N ASP A 100 -14.84 14.02 -22.78
CA ASP A 100 -14.63 13.20 -21.60
C ASP A 100 -13.63 13.81 -20.58
N TYR A 101 -13.06 14.99 -20.87
CA TYR A 101 -12.07 15.64 -20.00
C TYR A 101 -12.57 15.81 -18.56
N GLN A 102 -13.78 16.37 -18.37
CA GLN A 102 -14.29 16.67 -17.04
C GLN A 102 -14.45 15.40 -16.20
N VAL A 103 -14.97 14.33 -16.78
CA VAL A 103 -15.15 13.04 -16.09
C VAL A 103 -13.80 12.45 -15.63
N VAL A 104 -12.76 12.57 -16.46
CA VAL A 104 -11.42 12.11 -16.08
C VAL A 104 -10.77 13.03 -15.06
N LYS A 105 -11.04 14.33 -15.12
CA LYS A 105 -10.57 15.33 -14.16
C LYS A 105 -11.18 15.10 -12.77
N ASP A 106 -12.48 14.84 -12.69
CA ASP A 106 -13.16 14.53 -11.42
C ASP A 106 -12.56 13.27 -10.77
N CYS A 107 -12.31 12.22 -11.56
CA CYS A 107 -11.62 11.03 -11.07
C CYS A 107 -10.17 11.34 -10.63
N LEU A 108 -9.46 12.21 -11.34
CA LEU A 108 -8.10 12.60 -10.95
C LEU A 108 -8.10 13.27 -9.56
N ASP A 109 -9.09 14.11 -9.29
CA ASP A 109 -9.19 14.84 -8.03
C ASP A 109 -9.50 13.86 -6.87
N GLN A 110 -10.47 12.95 -7.05
CA GLN A 110 -10.76 11.86 -6.12
C GLN A 110 -9.55 10.97 -5.80
N ILE A 111 -8.78 10.58 -6.81
CA ILE A 111 -7.57 9.76 -6.59
C ILE A 111 -6.45 10.59 -5.94
N SER A 112 -6.38 11.90 -6.20
CA SER A 112 -5.40 12.78 -5.57
C SER A 112 -5.69 12.97 -4.09
N ASP A 113 -6.96 13.14 -3.72
CA ASP A 113 -7.42 13.15 -2.33
C ASP A 113 -7.12 11.81 -1.65
N GLY A 114 -7.41 10.71 -2.33
CA GLY A 114 -7.06 9.37 -1.85
C GLY A 114 -5.56 9.20 -1.56
N VAL A 115 -4.66 9.78 -2.36
CA VAL A 115 -3.22 9.77 -2.07
C VAL A 115 -2.90 10.51 -0.77
N ASN A 116 -3.49 11.70 -0.55
CA ASN A 116 -3.26 12.49 0.65
C ASN A 116 -3.79 11.76 1.91
N LEU A 117 -4.98 11.19 1.82
CA LEU A 117 -5.60 10.41 2.90
C LEU A 117 -4.79 9.15 3.25
N LEU A 118 -4.26 8.45 2.24
CA LEU A 118 -3.37 7.30 2.45
C LEU A 118 -2.02 7.71 3.05
N PHE A 119 -1.47 8.85 2.64
CA PHE A 119 -0.25 9.41 3.23
C PHE A 119 -0.48 9.72 4.72
N ASN A 120 -1.56 10.45 5.04
CA ASN A 120 -1.93 10.75 6.43
C ASN A 120 -2.12 9.47 7.24
N SER A 121 -2.75 8.44 6.66
CA SER A 121 -2.92 7.15 7.34
C SER A 121 -1.58 6.46 7.68
N VAL A 122 -0.59 6.57 6.80
CA VAL A 122 0.76 6.01 7.02
C VAL A 122 1.49 6.75 8.15
N GLU A 123 1.36 8.07 8.23
CA GLU A 123 1.95 8.90 9.28
C GLU A 123 1.25 8.67 10.63
N GLU A 124 -0.08 8.67 10.63
CA GLU A 124 -0.90 8.47 11.83
C GLU A 124 -0.65 7.11 12.49
N LEU A 125 -0.45 6.04 11.69
CA LEU A 125 -0.09 4.72 12.24
C LEU A 125 1.31 4.70 12.87
N GLN A 126 2.22 5.60 12.47
CA GLN A 126 3.52 5.72 13.13
C GLN A 126 3.37 6.36 14.51
N HIS A 127 2.52 7.38 14.63
CA HIS A 127 2.22 8.06 15.89
C HIS A 127 1.47 7.15 16.87
N LEU A 128 0.53 6.32 16.37
CA LEU A 128 -0.21 5.31 17.15
C LEU A 128 0.66 4.39 18.03
N SER A 129 1.95 4.21 17.71
CA SER A 129 2.89 3.42 18.53
C SER A 129 3.42 4.14 19.78
N LEU A 130 3.27 5.47 19.84
CA LEU A 130 3.91 6.35 20.80
C LEU A 130 2.91 6.94 21.81
N ASP A 131 1.60 6.86 21.51
CA ASP A 131 0.56 7.62 22.19
C ASP A 131 -0.15 6.84 23.31
N LYS A 132 -0.84 7.57 24.19
CA LYS A 132 -1.62 6.99 25.30
C LYS A 132 -2.91 6.34 24.80
N GLU A 133 -3.51 5.44 25.59
CA GLU A 133 -4.76 4.72 25.21
C GLU A 133 -5.91 5.67 24.78
N SER A 134 -6.03 6.85 25.38
CA SER A 134 -7.05 7.84 25.01
C SER A 134 -6.83 8.43 23.61
N GLU A 135 -5.57 8.65 23.23
CA GLU A 135 -5.17 9.17 21.92
C GLU A 135 -5.26 8.07 20.86
N PHE A 136 -4.96 6.82 21.23
CA PHE A 136 -5.08 5.66 20.36
C PHE A 136 -6.48 5.54 19.74
N VAL A 137 -7.54 5.77 20.52
CA VAL A 137 -8.92 5.73 20.01
C VAL A 137 -9.16 6.78 18.93
N TRP A 138 -8.62 7.99 19.11
CA TRP A 138 -8.77 9.09 18.16
C TRP A 138 -7.98 8.83 16.88
N HIS A 139 -6.69 8.50 16.99
CA HIS A 139 -5.85 8.18 15.84
C HIS A 139 -6.38 6.98 15.04
N ARG A 140 -6.92 5.97 15.73
CA ARG A 140 -7.61 4.84 15.08
C ARG A 140 -8.79 5.33 14.24
N SER A 141 -9.63 6.20 14.80
CA SER A 141 -10.82 6.72 14.11
C SER A 141 -10.43 7.50 12.85
N ASN A 142 -9.34 8.28 12.90
CA ASN A 142 -8.82 8.99 11.74
C ASN A 142 -8.43 8.05 10.61
N VAL A 143 -7.59 7.05 10.89
CA VAL A 143 -7.17 6.07 9.87
C VAL A 143 -8.39 5.35 9.28
N GLN A 144 -9.33 4.89 10.11
CA GLN A 144 -10.54 4.22 9.62
C GLN A 144 -11.37 5.13 8.71
N THR A 145 -11.53 6.40 9.07
CA THR A 145 -12.27 7.39 8.29
C THR A 145 -11.59 7.64 6.96
N TRP A 146 -10.30 7.94 6.96
CA TRP A 146 -9.54 8.20 5.75
C TRP A 146 -9.54 7.03 4.78
N LEU A 147 -9.32 5.80 5.26
CA LEU A 147 -9.39 4.61 4.40
C LEU A 147 -10.80 4.37 3.86
N SER A 148 -11.85 4.64 4.64
CA SER A 148 -13.23 4.52 4.18
C SER A 148 -13.55 5.56 3.10
N THR A 149 -13.06 6.80 3.26
CA THR A 149 -13.17 7.85 2.24
C THR A 149 -12.45 7.47 0.96
N VAL A 150 -11.21 6.96 1.03
CA VAL A 150 -10.47 6.47 -0.15
C VAL A 150 -11.26 5.41 -0.93
N LEU A 151 -11.96 4.52 -0.23
CA LEU A 151 -12.80 3.51 -0.88
C LEU A 151 -14.00 4.15 -1.58
N THR A 152 -14.71 5.05 -0.90
CA THR A 152 -15.86 5.79 -1.45
C THR A 152 -15.45 6.59 -2.70
N ASP A 153 -14.33 7.31 -2.65
CA ASP A 153 -13.81 8.11 -3.75
C ASP A 153 -13.41 7.23 -4.94
N ALA A 154 -12.79 6.07 -4.69
CA ALA A 154 -12.44 5.13 -5.75
C ALA A 154 -13.69 4.57 -6.46
N PHE A 155 -14.74 4.22 -5.72
CA PHE A 155 -16.00 3.79 -6.33
C PHE A 155 -16.69 4.91 -7.09
N THR A 156 -16.70 6.13 -6.53
CA THR A 156 -17.29 7.31 -7.18
C THR A 156 -16.57 7.64 -8.49
N CYS A 157 -15.23 7.55 -8.55
CA CYS A 157 -14.49 7.69 -9.81
C CYS A 157 -14.95 6.64 -10.84
N MET A 158 -15.02 5.37 -10.44
CA MET A 158 -15.38 4.28 -11.36
C MET A 158 -16.81 4.40 -11.90
N ASP A 159 -17.72 4.93 -11.09
CA ASP A 159 -19.12 5.15 -11.44
C ASP A 159 -19.28 6.38 -12.34
N GLY A 160 -18.56 7.47 -12.04
CA GLY A 160 -18.50 8.66 -12.89
C GLY A 160 -18.00 8.35 -14.31
N MET A 161 -17.10 7.39 -14.46
CA MET A 161 -16.60 6.92 -15.75
C MET A 161 -17.66 6.23 -16.63
N SER A 162 -18.85 5.90 -16.12
CA SER A 162 -19.93 5.30 -16.92
C SER A 162 -20.33 6.17 -18.13
N SER A 163 -20.27 7.49 -17.97
CA SER A 163 -20.59 8.50 -19.00
C SER A 163 -19.49 8.70 -20.06
N TYR A 164 -18.31 8.11 -19.89
CA TYR A 164 -17.20 8.15 -20.85
C TYR A 164 -17.57 7.38 -22.13
N LYS A 165 -17.76 8.08 -23.26
CA LYS A 165 -18.38 7.54 -24.48
C LYS A 165 -17.52 7.55 -25.75
N PHE A 166 -16.46 8.36 -25.88
CA PHE A 166 -15.76 8.56 -27.16
C PHE A 166 -14.33 8.01 -27.20
N GLY A 167 -13.99 7.22 -28.25
CA GLY A 167 -12.61 6.94 -28.70
C GLY A 167 -11.64 6.22 -27.76
N GLY A 168 -12.02 5.96 -26.50
CA GLY A 168 -11.09 5.59 -25.44
C GLY A 168 -11.55 4.44 -24.56
N TYR A 169 -12.26 3.44 -25.08
CA TYR A 169 -12.72 2.28 -24.27
C TYR A 169 -11.56 1.64 -23.49
N LYS A 170 -10.38 1.51 -24.12
CA LYS A 170 -9.17 0.98 -23.48
C LYS A 170 -8.70 1.87 -22.34
N VAL A 171 -8.73 3.19 -22.53
CA VAL A 171 -8.35 4.18 -21.52
C VAL A 171 -9.31 4.11 -20.34
N LYS A 172 -10.63 4.14 -20.58
CA LYS A 172 -11.67 3.95 -19.57
C LYS A 172 -11.47 2.66 -18.78
N ALA A 173 -11.31 1.53 -19.46
CA ALA A 173 -11.09 0.23 -18.82
C ALA A 173 -9.81 0.23 -17.98
N THR A 174 -8.74 0.84 -18.47
CA THR A 174 -7.47 0.95 -17.75
C THR A 174 -7.59 1.82 -16.50
N ILE A 175 -8.30 2.96 -16.58
CA ILE A 175 -8.58 3.80 -15.41
C ILE A 175 -9.36 2.98 -14.38
N LYS A 176 -10.49 2.38 -14.78
CA LYS A 176 -11.32 1.58 -13.85
C LYS A 176 -10.54 0.44 -13.22
N ALA A 177 -9.71 -0.28 -13.99
CA ALA A 177 -8.89 -1.37 -13.45
C ALA A 177 -7.85 -0.88 -12.42
N LYS A 178 -7.19 0.25 -12.68
CA LYS A 178 -6.21 0.83 -11.75
C LYS A 178 -6.88 1.34 -10.47
N VAL A 179 -8.01 2.03 -10.61
CA VAL A 179 -8.80 2.55 -9.47
C VAL A 179 -9.38 1.40 -8.65
N LEU A 180 -9.90 0.35 -9.30
CA LEU A 180 -10.32 -0.87 -8.62
C LEU A 180 -9.17 -1.49 -7.83
N ASN A 181 -7.96 -1.53 -8.40
CA ASN A 181 -6.81 -2.06 -7.68
C ASN A 181 -6.51 -1.24 -6.42
N VAL A 182 -6.59 0.10 -6.47
CA VAL A 182 -6.49 0.98 -5.29
C VAL A 182 -7.56 0.60 -4.25
N ALA A 183 -8.83 0.51 -4.65
CA ALA A 183 -9.91 0.14 -3.74
C ALA A 183 -9.67 -1.23 -3.08
N GLN A 184 -9.21 -2.22 -3.84
CA GLN A 184 -8.97 -3.57 -3.33
C GLN A 184 -7.83 -3.63 -2.31
N VAL A 185 -6.68 -2.97 -2.60
CA VAL A 185 -5.56 -2.95 -1.65
C VAL A 185 -5.88 -2.11 -0.42
N THR A 186 -6.61 -1.00 -0.56
CA THR A 186 -7.07 -0.18 0.57
C THR A 186 -8.06 -0.96 1.45
N SER A 187 -8.96 -1.74 0.86
CA SER A 187 -9.88 -2.61 1.61
C SER A 187 -9.13 -3.66 2.42
N ASN A 188 -8.08 -4.24 1.86
CA ASN A 188 -7.20 -5.15 2.59
C ASN A 188 -6.45 -4.41 3.71
N ALA A 189 -5.92 -3.21 3.45
CA ALA A 189 -5.22 -2.40 4.45
C ALA A 189 -6.13 -2.04 5.63
N LEU A 190 -7.38 -1.64 5.38
CA LEU A 190 -8.37 -1.37 6.42
C LEU A 190 -8.64 -2.61 7.29
N ALA A 191 -8.78 -3.79 6.68
CA ALA A 191 -8.98 -5.04 7.41
C ALA A 191 -7.78 -5.38 8.32
N LEU A 192 -6.55 -5.25 7.80
CA LEU A 192 -5.32 -5.51 8.55
C LEU A 192 -5.10 -4.48 9.68
N PHE A 193 -5.36 -3.21 9.40
CA PHE A 193 -5.32 -2.13 10.40
C PHE A 193 -6.33 -2.38 11.53
N ASN A 194 -7.57 -2.74 11.20
CA ASN A 194 -8.58 -3.07 12.20
C ASN A 194 -8.16 -4.28 13.06
N GLY A 195 -7.53 -5.29 12.44
CA GLY A 195 -6.97 -6.43 13.16
C GLY A 195 -5.86 -6.05 14.12
N TYR A 196 -4.95 -5.17 13.71
CA TYR A 196 -3.93 -4.58 14.58
C TYR A 196 -4.58 -3.82 15.76
N ALA A 197 -5.55 -2.95 15.47
CA ALA A 197 -6.16 -2.10 16.49
C ALA A 197 -6.91 -2.90 17.57
N VAL A 198 -7.57 -4.00 17.19
CA VAL A 198 -8.22 -4.91 18.16
C VAL A 198 -7.19 -5.60 19.05
N ARG A 199 -6.07 -6.06 18.48
CA ARG A 199 -4.99 -6.72 19.25
C ARG A 199 -4.32 -5.73 20.22
N HIS A 200 -4.09 -4.49 19.79
CA HIS A 200 -3.54 -3.44 20.64
C HIS A 200 -4.37 -3.21 21.90
N LYS A 201 -5.69 -3.01 21.73
CA LYS A 201 -6.64 -2.83 22.84
C LYS A 201 -6.62 -4.00 23.83
N ALA A 202 -6.58 -5.24 23.32
CA ALA A 202 -6.55 -6.45 24.15
C ALA A 202 -5.27 -6.54 25.02
N SER A 203 -4.11 -6.24 24.44
CA SER A 203 -2.84 -6.22 25.17
C SER A 203 -2.82 -5.16 26.28
N HIS A 204 -3.36 -3.96 26.02
CA HIS A 204 -3.47 -2.90 27.03
C HIS A 204 -4.38 -3.28 28.20
N HIS A 205 -5.55 -3.87 27.93
CA HIS A 205 -6.45 -4.32 28.99
C HIS A 205 -5.81 -5.42 29.84
N SER A 206 -5.07 -6.36 29.22
CA SER A 206 -4.36 -7.41 29.95
C SER A 206 -3.24 -6.86 30.85
N ASN A 207 -2.58 -5.78 30.47
CA ASN A 207 -1.52 -5.16 31.28
C ASN A 207 -2.11 -4.33 32.43
N SER A 208 -3.18 -3.56 32.20
CA SER A 208 -3.85 -2.80 33.26
C SER A 208 -4.42 -3.71 34.36
N GLY A 209 -4.99 -4.87 33.98
CA GLY A 209 -5.48 -5.86 34.94
C GLY A 209 -4.41 -6.56 35.77
N LYS A 210 -3.13 -6.52 35.36
CA LYS A 210 -2.00 -7.01 36.16
C LYS A 210 -1.47 -5.95 37.14
N ILE A 211 -1.52 -4.67 36.76
CA ILE A 211 -1.07 -3.56 37.61
C ILE A 211 -2.02 -3.37 38.80
N ASN A 212 -3.32 -3.58 38.63
CA ASN A 212 -4.31 -3.41 39.70
C ASN A 212 -4.46 -4.62 40.65
N LYS A 213 -3.52 -5.57 40.62
CA LYS A 213 -3.52 -6.80 41.46
C LYS A 213 -2.41 -6.83 42.53
N HIS A 214 -1.78 -5.70 42.79
CA HIS A 214 -0.83 -5.50 43.88
C HIS A 214 -1.33 -4.37 44.79
#